data_AF-A0A1Q8J4C6-F1
#
_entry.id   AF-A0A1Q8J4C6-F1
#
_cell.length_a   1.000
_cell.length_b   1.000
_cell.length_c   1.000
_cell.angle_alpha   90.00
_cell.angle_beta   90.00
_cell.angle_gamma   90.00
#
_symmetry.space_group_name_H-M   'P 1'
#
loop_
_entity.id
_entity.type
_entity.pdbx_description
1 polymer ?
#
loop_
_entity_poly.entity_id
_entity_poly.type
_entity_poly.pdbx_seq_one_letter_code
_entity_poly.pdbx_strand_id
1 'polypeptide(L)'
;MGLSESSRSVEGKIQRGTFRFSFFLQTLAASESQYPEQWTVPLRSGASWEKCAADVIQAELVTQPWLNHILLSQRLAEIGVEVAAETLKSQIVDGTLSTVLFLQCATVCRFPDLQFFLDSRDMIDAAVAGASAR
;
A
#
# COMPACT_ATOMS: atom_id res chain seq x y z
N MET A 1 5.04 12.48 15.19
CA MET A 1 4.34 11.79 16.30
C MET A 1 3.95 10.40 15.81
N GLY A 2 4.32 9.34 16.53
CA GLY A 2 4.05 7.96 16.12
C GLY A 2 2.59 7.56 16.32
N LEU A 3 2.09 6.66 15.48
CA LEU A 3 0.80 6.01 15.66
C LEU A 3 0.91 5.03 16.84
N SER A 4 0.05 5.20 17.85
CA SER A 4 -0.04 4.30 18.99
C SER A 4 -1.10 3.24 18.70
N GLU A 5 -0.68 2.01 18.42
CA GLU A 5 -1.58 0.86 18.34
C GLU A 5 -1.19 -0.22 19.34
N SER A 6 -2.18 -0.87 19.94
CA SER A 6 -1.94 -2.06 20.77
C SER A 6 -1.74 -3.30 19.89
N SER A 7 -0.95 -4.26 20.37
CA SER A 7 -0.69 -5.53 19.65
C SER A 7 -1.98 -6.26 19.26
N ARG A 8 -2.96 -6.32 20.18
CA ARG A 8 -4.29 -6.91 19.92
C ARG A 8 -5.09 -6.16 18.84
N SER A 9 -4.96 -4.83 18.79
CA SER A 9 -5.59 -4.01 17.74
C SER A 9 -4.99 -4.31 16.36
N VAL A 10 -3.65 -4.40 16.30
CA VAL A 10 -2.92 -4.71 15.07
C VAL A 10 -3.28 -6.10 14.57
N GLU A 11 -3.24 -7.12 15.42
CA GLU A 11 -3.59 -8.50 15.04
C GLU A 11 -4.99 -8.60 14.44
N GLY A 12 -5.99 -7.98 15.08
CA GLY A 12 -7.36 -7.96 14.56
C GLY A 12 -7.50 -7.21 13.23
N LYS A 13 -6.71 -6.14 13.01
CA LYS A 13 -6.73 -5.40 11.74
C LYS A 13 -5.97 -6.12 10.63
N ILE A 14 -4.89 -6.85 10.95
CA ILE A 14 -4.19 -7.71 10.00
C ILE A 14 -5.14 -8.79 9.49
N GLN A 15 -5.83 -9.50 10.41
CA GLN A 15 -6.80 -10.52 10.04
C GLN A 15 -7.95 -9.99 9.15
N ARG A 16 -8.34 -8.71 9.35
CA ARG A 16 -9.39 -8.06 8.55
C ARG A 16 -8.88 -7.24 7.37
N GLY A 17 -7.57 -7.14 7.16
CA GLY A 17 -6.97 -6.30 6.13
C GLY A 17 -7.18 -4.78 6.29
N THR A 18 -7.58 -4.31 7.48
CA THR A 18 -7.90 -2.89 7.73
C THR A 18 -6.76 -2.09 8.36
N PHE A 19 -5.58 -2.69 8.41
CA PHE A 19 -4.41 -2.10 9.02
C PHE A 19 -3.75 -1.06 8.09
N ARG A 20 -3.47 0.15 8.60
CA ARG A 20 -3.06 1.32 7.78
C ARG A 20 -1.64 1.20 7.22
N PHE A 21 -1.45 1.62 5.97
CA PHE A 21 -0.13 1.64 5.34
C PHE A 21 0.86 2.56 6.08
N SER A 22 0.37 3.67 6.64
CA SER A 22 1.20 4.58 7.46
C SER A 22 1.84 3.89 8.67
N PHE A 23 1.13 2.97 9.34
CA PHE A 23 1.75 2.21 10.44
C PHE A 23 2.63 1.07 9.93
N PHE A 24 2.36 0.50 8.75
CA PHE A 24 3.30 -0.46 8.11
C PHE A 24 4.67 0.21 7.92
N LEU A 25 4.68 1.41 7.34
CA LEU A 25 5.89 2.21 7.17
C LEU A 25 6.55 2.56 8.51
N GLN A 26 5.78 2.91 9.54
CA GLN A 26 6.31 3.14 10.89
C GLN A 26 6.98 1.89 11.45
N THR A 27 6.36 0.72 11.26
CA THR A 27 6.90 -0.56 11.75
C THR A 27 8.18 -0.91 11.03
N LEU A 28 8.22 -0.78 9.70
CA LEU A 28 9.43 -0.99 8.90
C LEU A 28 10.58 -0.09 9.34
N ALA A 29 10.29 1.20 9.58
CA ALA A 29 11.29 2.15 10.04
C ALA A 29 11.79 1.83 11.44
N ALA A 30 10.89 1.42 12.35
CA ALA A 30 11.22 1.08 13.73
C ALA A 30 11.96 -0.26 13.86
N SER A 31 11.73 -1.21 12.94
CA SER A 31 12.40 -2.51 12.93
C SER A 31 13.76 -2.48 12.21
N GLU A 32 14.17 -1.32 11.69
CA GLU A 32 15.38 -1.16 10.87
C GLU A 32 15.44 -2.15 9.68
N SER A 33 14.27 -2.52 9.16
CA SER A 33 14.15 -3.42 8.02
C SER A 33 14.67 -2.77 6.74
N GLN A 34 15.10 -3.60 5.79
CA GLN A 34 15.40 -3.12 4.44
C GLN A 34 14.13 -2.64 3.73
N TYR A 35 14.25 -1.56 2.98
CA TYR A 35 13.20 -0.99 2.15
C TYR A 35 13.82 -0.34 0.90
N PRO A 36 13.02 -0.10 -0.16
CA PRO A 36 13.47 0.56 -1.39
C PRO A 36 14.12 1.93 -1.15
N GLU A 37 15.18 2.24 -1.89
CA GLU A 37 15.96 3.47 -1.69
C GLU A 37 15.10 4.74 -1.83
N GLN A 38 14.16 4.75 -2.77
CA GLN A 38 13.22 5.85 -3.01
C GLN A 38 12.30 6.14 -1.81
N TRP A 39 12.09 5.18 -0.90
CA TRP A 39 11.30 5.41 0.32
C TRP A 39 12.11 6.12 1.41
N THR A 40 13.43 6.21 1.26
CA THR A 40 14.33 6.83 2.25
C THR A 40 13.95 8.27 2.57
N VAL A 41 13.69 9.08 1.53
CA VAL A 41 13.37 10.51 1.73
C VAL A 41 12.05 10.67 2.49
N PRO A 42 10.93 10.05 2.08
CA PRO A 42 9.69 10.06 2.87
C PRO A 42 9.89 9.58 4.30
N LEU A 43 10.53 8.42 4.50
CA LEU A 43 10.68 7.79 5.82
C LEU A 43 11.58 8.58 6.78
N ARG A 44 12.52 9.38 6.26
CA ARG A 44 13.43 10.22 7.06
C ARG A 44 13.02 11.69 7.15
N SER A 45 11.93 12.09 6.48
CA SER A 45 11.49 13.48 6.39
C SER A 45 11.07 14.11 7.73
N GLY A 46 10.73 13.30 8.73
CA GLY A 46 10.15 13.77 10.00
C GLY A 46 8.69 14.23 9.89
N ALA A 47 8.06 14.06 8.73
CA ALA A 47 6.64 14.34 8.51
C ALA A 47 5.73 13.38 9.30
N SER A 48 4.40 13.59 9.21
CA SER A 48 3.45 12.60 9.72
C SER A 48 3.55 11.30 8.93
N TRP A 49 3.22 10.17 9.56
CA TRP A 49 3.25 8.87 8.89
C TRP A 49 2.25 8.76 7.74
N GLU A 50 1.12 9.46 7.84
CA GLU A 50 0.19 9.66 6.73
C GLU A 50 0.85 10.38 5.56
N LYS A 51 1.60 11.46 5.81
CA LYS A 51 2.33 12.16 4.74
C LYS A 51 3.39 11.26 4.11
N CYS A 52 4.13 10.49 4.92
CA CYS A 52 5.09 9.50 4.40
C CYS A 52 4.39 8.45 3.52
N ALA A 53 3.23 7.95 3.95
CA ALA A 53 2.44 6.99 3.18
C ALA A 53 1.99 7.54 1.83
N ALA A 54 1.49 8.79 1.81
CA ALA A 54 1.12 9.49 0.59
C ALA A 54 2.33 9.68 -0.35
N ASP A 55 3.49 10.07 0.18
CA ASP A 55 4.70 10.29 -0.62
C ASP A 55 5.25 8.99 -1.20
N VAL A 56 5.24 7.90 -0.43
CA VAL A 56 5.69 6.58 -0.90
C VAL A 56 4.80 6.10 -2.04
N ILE A 57 3.48 6.05 -1.87
CA ILE A 57 2.61 5.57 -2.95
C ILE A 57 2.65 6.48 -4.18
N GLN A 58 2.83 7.80 -4.01
CA GLN A 58 2.98 8.71 -5.13
C GLN A 58 4.30 8.49 -5.88
N ALA A 59 5.39 8.23 -5.17
CA ALA A 59 6.66 7.89 -5.79
C ALA A 59 6.54 6.62 -6.64
N GLU A 60 5.85 5.59 -6.13
CA GLU A 60 5.56 4.36 -6.88
C GLU A 60 4.72 4.65 -8.14
N LEU A 61 3.65 5.45 -8.01
CA LEU A 61 2.77 5.75 -9.14
C LEU A 61 3.44 6.63 -10.21
N VAL A 62 4.35 7.53 -9.83
CA VAL A 62 5.11 8.38 -10.77
C VAL A 62 6.01 7.55 -11.69
N THR A 63 6.43 6.35 -11.27
CA THR A 63 7.15 5.42 -12.16
C THR A 63 6.30 4.95 -13.35
N GLN A 64 4.98 5.17 -13.31
CA GLN A 64 4.02 4.81 -14.35
C GLN A 64 3.15 6.01 -14.75
N PRO A 65 3.69 6.98 -15.53
CA PRO A 65 3.01 8.25 -15.80
C PRO A 65 1.66 8.13 -16.52
N TRP A 66 1.42 7.02 -17.22
CA TRP A 66 0.15 6.73 -17.89
C TRP A 66 -0.96 6.29 -16.91
N LEU A 67 -0.63 5.95 -15.68
CA LEU A 67 -1.55 5.39 -14.70
C LEU A 67 -2.13 6.50 -13.82
N ASN A 68 -3.38 6.88 -14.07
CA ASN A 68 -4.14 7.75 -13.18
C ASN A 68 -5.05 6.94 -12.23
N HIS A 69 -5.64 7.63 -11.25
CA HIS A 69 -6.52 7.00 -10.24
C HIS A 69 -7.76 6.31 -10.83
N ILE A 70 -8.25 6.74 -12.00
CA ILE A 70 -9.37 6.11 -12.71
C ILE A 70 -8.93 4.75 -13.26
N LEU A 71 -7.82 4.72 -13.99
CA LEU A 71 -7.22 3.49 -14.52
C LEU A 71 -6.82 2.52 -13.40
N LEU A 72 -6.29 3.05 -12.30
CA LEU A 72 -5.93 2.23 -11.14
C LEU A 72 -7.16 1.56 -10.51
N SER A 73 -8.25 2.32 -10.32
CA SER A 73 -9.53 1.78 -9.84
C SER A 73 -10.08 0.69 -10.77
N GLN A 74 -9.99 0.88 -12.09
CA GLN A 74 -10.39 -0.14 -13.08
C GLN A 74 -9.54 -1.41 -12.97
N ARG A 75 -8.21 -1.29 -12.87
CA ARG A 75 -7.32 -2.44 -12.71
C ARG A 75 -7.54 -3.19 -11.40
N LEU A 76 -7.88 -2.49 -10.33
CA LEU A 76 -8.26 -3.11 -9.06
C LEU A 76 -9.55 -3.94 -9.22
N ALA A 77 -10.52 -3.46 -10.00
CA ALA A 77 -11.73 -4.22 -10.28
C ALA A 77 -11.46 -5.53 -11.06
N GLU A 78 -10.41 -5.58 -11.91
CA GLU A 78 -10.01 -6.81 -12.61
C GLU A 78 -9.61 -7.95 -11.65
N ILE A 79 -9.18 -7.62 -10.42
CA ILE A 79 -8.87 -8.59 -9.35
C ILE A 79 -9.97 -8.64 -8.27
N GLY A 80 -11.15 -8.11 -8.55
CA GLY A 80 -12.30 -8.12 -7.63
C GLY A 80 -12.24 -7.09 -6.50
N VAL A 81 -11.36 -6.09 -6.60
CA VAL A 81 -11.24 -5.01 -5.61
C VAL A 81 -12.01 -3.78 -6.09
N GLU A 82 -13.21 -3.62 -5.55
CA GLU A 82 -14.10 -2.49 -5.87
C GLU A 82 -13.77 -1.28 -4.98
N VAL A 83 -13.13 -0.27 -5.56
CA VAL A 83 -12.91 1.03 -4.90
C VAL A 83 -13.19 2.16 -5.89
N ALA A 84 -14.02 3.12 -5.50
CA ALA A 84 -14.32 4.27 -6.34
C ALA A 84 -13.07 5.12 -6.58
N ALA A 85 -12.85 5.57 -7.81
CA ALA A 85 -11.65 6.29 -8.21
C ALA A 85 -11.37 7.56 -7.37
N GLU A 86 -12.40 8.34 -7.02
CA GLU A 86 -12.24 9.53 -6.17
C GLU A 86 -11.92 9.17 -4.72
N THR A 87 -12.49 8.08 -4.19
CA THR A 87 -12.13 7.57 -2.87
C THR A 87 -10.68 7.11 -2.85
N LEU A 88 -10.25 6.37 -3.87
CA LEU A 88 -8.87 5.91 -4.01
C LEU A 88 -7.91 7.09 -4.08
N LYS A 89 -8.23 8.11 -4.87
CA LYS A 89 -7.46 9.35 -4.97
C LYS A 89 -7.34 10.07 -3.61
N SER A 90 -8.44 10.27 -2.90
CA SER A 90 -8.40 10.88 -1.55
C SER A 90 -7.54 10.04 -0.61
N GLN A 91 -7.71 8.72 -0.59
CA GLN A 91 -6.88 7.86 0.25
C GLN A 91 -5.38 7.98 -0.06
N ILE A 92 -5.01 8.02 -1.34
CA ILE A 92 -3.63 8.24 -1.81
C ILE A 92 -3.09 9.59 -1.36
N VAL A 93 -3.85 10.66 -1.57
CA VAL A 93 -3.42 12.03 -1.23
C VAL A 93 -3.29 12.21 0.28
N ASP A 94 -4.24 11.66 1.03
CA ASP A 94 -4.30 11.78 2.49
C ASP A 94 -3.41 10.75 3.21
N GLY A 95 -2.87 9.77 2.48
CA GLY A 95 -2.06 8.69 3.04
C GLY A 95 -2.82 7.75 3.99
N THR A 96 -4.13 7.58 3.76
CA THR A 96 -5.04 6.83 4.64
C THR A 96 -5.38 5.44 4.12
N LEU A 97 -4.77 5.02 3.01
CA LEU A 97 -4.90 3.67 2.45
C LEU A 97 -4.53 2.58 3.47
N SER A 98 -5.24 1.44 3.38
CA SER A 98 -4.84 0.23 4.08
C SER A 98 -3.60 -0.37 3.41
N THR A 99 -2.82 -1.13 4.19
CA THR A 99 -1.68 -1.88 3.66
C THR A 99 -2.12 -2.88 2.60
N VAL A 100 -3.28 -3.52 2.79
CA VAL A 100 -3.85 -4.45 1.80
C VAL A 100 -4.13 -3.73 0.48
N LEU A 101 -4.73 -2.54 0.52
CA LEU A 101 -5.00 -1.78 -0.70
C LEU A 101 -3.70 -1.34 -1.39
N PHE A 102 -2.66 -0.96 -0.62
CA PHE A 102 -1.33 -0.70 -1.18
C PHE A 102 -0.77 -1.92 -1.92
N LEU A 103 -0.83 -3.11 -1.32
CA LEU A 103 -0.36 -4.36 -1.92
C LEU A 103 -1.16 -4.72 -3.18
N GLN A 104 -2.47 -4.49 -3.17
CA GLN A 104 -3.33 -4.69 -4.35
C GLN A 104 -2.94 -3.73 -5.48
N CYS A 105 -2.73 -2.45 -5.18
CA CYS A 105 -2.18 -1.48 -6.14
C CYS A 105 -0.82 -1.95 -6.68
N ALA A 106 0.09 -2.37 -5.80
CA ALA A 106 1.40 -2.87 -6.19
C ALA A 106 1.33 -4.10 -7.09
N THR A 107 0.34 -4.98 -6.87
CA THR A 107 0.11 -6.18 -7.69
C THR A 107 -0.37 -5.81 -9.09
N VAL A 108 -1.42 -4.98 -9.21
CA VAL A 108 -2.00 -4.62 -10.53
C VAL A 108 -1.15 -3.64 -11.32
N CYS A 109 -0.26 -2.92 -10.64
CA CYS A 109 0.70 -2.00 -11.25
C CYS A 109 2.08 -2.63 -11.43
N ARG A 110 2.37 -3.76 -10.77
CA ARG A 110 3.71 -4.39 -10.74
C ARG A 110 4.78 -3.42 -10.22
N PHE A 111 4.56 -2.85 -9.04
CA PHE A 111 5.58 -2.03 -8.39
C PHE A 111 6.84 -2.89 -8.15
N PRO A 112 8.00 -2.50 -8.70
CA PRO A 112 9.21 -3.33 -8.64
C PRO A 112 9.71 -3.51 -7.20
N ASP A 113 9.33 -2.59 -6.33
CA ASP A 113 9.77 -2.47 -4.94
C ASP A 113 9.09 -3.42 -3.98
N LEU A 114 8.02 -4.07 -4.43
CA LEU A 114 7.30 -5.03 -3.62
C LEU A 114 8.16 -6.27 -3.27
N GLN A 115 9.18 -6.56 -4.07
CA GLN A 115 10.12 -7.67 -3.86
C GLN A 115 10.87 -7.62 -2.52
N PHE A 116 10.97 -6.45 -1.89
CA PHE A 116 11.57 -6.31 -0.55
C PHE A 116 10.71 -6.94 0.55
N PHE A 117 9.42 -7.17 0.28
CA PHE A 117 8.46 -7.62 1.28
C PHE A 117 7.76 -8.92 0.90
N LEU A 118 7.47 -9.13 -0.39
CA LEU A 118 6.70 -10.26 -0.89
C LEU A 118 7.20 -10.73 -2.27
N ASP A 119 7.11 -12.04 -2.53
CA ASP A 119 7.34 -12.58 -3.87
C ASP A 119 6.19 -12.17 -4.81
N SER A 120 6.55 -11.66 -6.00
CA SER A 120 5.57 -11.24 -7.00
C SER A 120 4.70 -12.38 -7.51
N ARG A 121 5.20 -13.62 -7.54
CA ARG A 121 4.44 -14.81 -7.95
C ARG A 121 3.32 -15.11 -6.96
N ASP A 122 3.66 -15.16 -5.67
CA ASP A 122 2.70 -15.40 -4.59
C ASP A 122 1.59 -14.34 -4.60
N MET A 123 1.94 -13.09 -4.90
CA MET A 123 0.98 -11.99 -5.00
C MET A 123 0.02 -12.13 -6.18
N ILE A 124 0.52 -12.53 -7.35
CA ILE A 124 -0.30 -12.80 -8.53
C ILE A 124 -1.23 -13.99 -8.28
N ASP A 125 -0.70 -15.09 -7.72
CA ASP A 125 -1.48 -16.29 -7.41
C ASP A 125 -2.60 -15.99 -6.41
N ALA A 126 -2.30 -15.20 -5.37
CA ALA A 126 -3.30 -14.74 -4.40
C ALA A 126 -4.39 -13.87 -5.04
N ALA A 127 -4.02 -12.96 -5.97
CA ALA A 127 -4.98 -12.13 -6.69
C ALA A 127 -5.90 -12.96 -7.59
N VAL A 128 -5.35 -13.95 -8.31
CA VAL A 128 -6.12 -14.87 -9.17
C VAL A 128 -7.06 -15.75 -8.35
N ALA A 129 -6.58 -16.31 -7.23
CA ALA A 129 -7.39 -17.11 -6.32
C ALA A 129 -8.54 -16.29 -5.73
N GLY A 130 -8.27 -15.04 -5.31
CA GLY A 130 -9.29 -14.14 -4.78
C GLY A 130 -10.36 -13.74 -5.80
N ALA A 131 -9.97 -13.52 -7.05
CA ALA A 131 -10.91 -13.24 -8.15
C ALA A 131 -11.82 -14.44 -8.46
N SER A 132 -11.29 -15.66 -8.34
CA SER A 132 -12.00 -16.91 -8.66
C SER A 132 -12.92 -17.40 -7.52
N ALA A 133 -12.76 -16.89 -6.31
CA ALA A 133 -13.52 -17.29 -5.13
C ALA A 133 -14.87 -16.54 -4.97
N ARG A 134 -15.30 -15.78 -5.99
CA ARG A 134 -16.54 -15.00 -6.00
C ARG A 134 -17.54 -15.51 -7.03
#